data_AF-A0A1Z9E7B9-F1
#
_entry.id   AF-A0A1Z9E7B9-F1
#
_cell.length_a   1.000
_cell.length_b   1.000
_cell.length_c   1.000
_cell.angle_alpha   90.00
_cell.angle_beta   90.00
_cell.angle_gamma   90.00
#
_symmetry.space_group_name_H-M   'P 1'
#
loop_
_entity.id
_entity.type
_entity.pdbx_description
1 polymer ?
#
loop_
_entity_poly.entity_id
_entity_poly.type
_entity_poly.pdbx_seq_one_letter_code
_entity_poly.pdbx_strand_id
1 'polypeptide(L)'
;MKREEVTTLSFSAFLSEGNRTARMMQKSKTQVTGHISADRGSDEKKNREGRKGLEKDLKKHGIGHKKGVGEYKYDSGETGREVSYQTSKPDKMSKRRFGKVMRRMGRKHGQESVITKDKDKSAKLHYTEKGSKAKSDSIGKTKAGKHPEGYGETSGTKARGGKLPKKTTKGAYHYG
;
A
#
# COMPACT_ATOMS: atom_id res chain seq x y z
N MET A 1 11.47 -3.48 -40.83
CA MET A 1 11.47 -4.21 -39.54
C MET A 1 11.98 -3.24 -38.48
N LYS A 2 11.11 -2.72 -37.58
CA LYS A 2 11.53 -1.77 -36.54
C LYS A 2 12.30 -2.54 -35.48
N ARG A 3 13.56 -2.17 -35.22
CA ARG A 3 14.36 -2.72 -34.12
C ARG A 3 13.72 -2.26 -32.82
N GLU A 4 13.28 -3.21 -31.99
CA GLU A 4 12.90 -2.92 -30.62
C GLU A 4 14.15 -2.52 -29.84
N GLU A 5 14.15 -1.31 -29.27
CA GLU A 5 15.18 -0.89 -28.34
C GLU A 5 15.06 -1.74 -27.07
N VAL A 6 15.93 -2.73 -26.92
CA VAL A 6 16.07 -3.48 -25.68
C VAL A 6 16.71 -2.54 -24.66
N THR A 7 15.89 -1.91 -23.83
CA THR A 7 16.37 -1.13 -22.68
C THR A 7 17.08 -2.07 -21.71
N THR A 8 18.41 -2.12 -21.78
CA THR A 8 19.26 -2.89 -20.87
C THR A 8 19.25 -2.20 -19.50
N LEU A 9 18.57 -2.82 -18.53
CA LEU A 9 18.64 -2.40 -17.13
C LEU A 9 20.07 -2.65 -16.62
N SER A 10 20.67 -1.67 -15.95
CA SER A 10 21.98 -1.85 -15.33
C SER A 10 21.92 -2.93 -14.23
N PHE A 11 23.05 -3.59 -13.94
CA PHE A 11 23.11 -4.60 -12.87
C PHE A 11 22.67 -4.05 -11.50
N SER A 12 22.96 -2.78 -11.22
CA SER A 12 22.47 -2.09 -10.02
C SER A 12 20.96 -1.85 -10.06
N ALA A 13 20.40 -1.52 -11.23
CA ALA A 13 18.94 -1.45 -11.44
C ALA A 13 18.29 -2.82 -11.26
N PHE A 14 18.91 -3.91 -11.72
CA PHE A 14 18.44 -5.28 -11.51
C PHE A 14 18.44 -5.69 -10.02
N LEU A 15 19.52 -5.40 -9.28
CA LEU A 15 19.61 -5.69 -7.84
C LEU A 15 18.64 -4.83 -7.01
N SER A 16 18.46 -3.56 -7.39
CA SER A 16 17.48 -2.68 -6.75
C SER A 16 16.05 -3.04 -7.15
N GLU A 17 15.78 -3.50 -8.37
CA GLU A 17 14.49 -4.08 -8.76
C GLU A 17 14.25 -5.42 -8.04
N GLY A 18 15.29 -6.14 -7.62
CA GLY A 18 15.23 -7.23 -6.64
C GLY A 18 14.74 -6.79 -5.26
N ASN A 19 14.88 -5.50 -4.90
CA ASN A 19 14.38 -4.95 -3.65
C ASN A 19 12.85 -4.81 -3.69
N ARG A 20 12.21 -5.46 -2.71
CA ARG A 20 10.76 -5.55 -2.61
C ARG A 20 10.08 -4.17 -2.54
N THR A 21 10.73 -3.20 -1.91
CA THR A 21 10.27 -1.79 -1.82
C THR A 21 10.34 -1.09 -3.17
N ALA A 22 11.43 -1.26 -3.92
CA ALA A 22 11.59 -0.65 -5.24
C ALA A 22 10.50 -1.13 -6.21
N ARG A 23 10.16 -2.43 -6.21
CA ARG A 23 9.03 -2.94 -7.01
C ARG A 23 7.69 -2.32 -6.60
N MET A 24 7.49 -2.06 -5.30
CA MET A 24 6.26 -1.42 -4.82
C MET A 24 6.19 0.04 -5.28
N MET A 25 7.32 0.76 -5.22
CA MET A 25 7.45 2.12 -5.73
C MET A 25 7.26 2.18 -7.25
N GLN A 26 7.89 1.29 -8.01
CA GLN A 26 7.77 1.21 -9.46
C GLN A 26 6.31 1.00 -9.86
N LYS A 27 5.62 0.02 -9.24
CA LYS A 27 4.17 -0.17 -9.46
C LYS A 27 3.35 1.05 -9.10
N SER A 28 3.69 1.71 -8.00
CA SER A 28 3.03 2.96 -7.63
C SER A 28 3.21 4.00 -8.74
N LYS A 29 4.40 4.12 -9.35
CA LYS A 29 4.68 5.06 -10.45
C LYS A 29 4.04 4.67 -11.80
N THR A 30 3.91 3.39 -12.11
CA THR A 30 3.49 2.93 -13.44
C THR A 30 2.04 2.46 -13.52
N GLN A 31 1.42 2.13 -12.39
CA GLN A 31 0.09 1.52 -12.33
C GLN A 31 -0.85 2.26 -11.37
N VAL A 32 -2.14 1.99 -11.53
CA VAL A 32 -3.14 2.37 -10.51
C VAL A 32 -3.01 1.41 -9.33
N THR A 33 -2.67 1.95 -8.17
CA THR A 33 -2.41 1.20 -6.95
C THR A 33 -3.32 1.63 -5.81
N GLY A 34 -3.46 0.76 -4.81
CA GLY A 34 -4.15 1.05 -3.56
C GLY A 34 -3.35 0.54 -2.37
N HIS A 35 -3.50 1.20 -1.22
CA HIS A 35 -2.95 0.75 0.06
C HIS A 35 -4.06 0.59 1.08
N ILE A 36 -4.13 -0.60 1.66
CA ILE A 36 -5.14 -1.01 2.64
C ILE A 36 -4.49 -1.85 3.74
N SER A 37 -5.01 -1.76 4.96
CA SER A 37 -4.60 -2.53 6.12
C SER A 37 -5.83 -2.97 6.91
N ALA A 38 -5.71 -4.11 7.59
CA ALA A 38 -6.75 -4.66 8.46
C ALA A 38 -6.37 -4.65 9.95
N ASP A 39 -5.19 -4.11 10.30
CA ASP A 39 -4.67 -4.17 11.66
C ASP A 39 -5.32 -3.11 12.55
N ARG A 40 -5.93 -3.52 13.66
CA ARG A 40 -6.58 -2.62 14.63
C ARG A 40 -6.10 -2.93 16.04
N GLY A 41 -5.48 -1.94 16.66
CA GLY A 41 -4.89 -2.08 17.99
C GLY A 41 -3.79 -3.16 18.03
N SER A 42 -3.49 -3.62 19.24
CA SER A 42 -2.35 -4.51 19.53
C SER A 42 -2.67 -6.01 19.49
N ASP A 43 -3.93 -6.41 19.31
CA ASP A 43 -4.34 -7.83 19.32
C ASP A 43 -3.96 -8.53 18.01
N GLU A 44 -2.82 -9.22 18.02
CA GLU A 44 -2.28 -9.92 16.86
C GLU A 44 -3.17 -11.08 16.37
N LYS A 45 -3.99 -11.71 17.24
CA LYS A 45 -4.88 -12.80 16.82
C LYS A 45 -6.04 -12.24 16.00
N LYS A 46 -6.69 -11.19 16.50
CA LYS A 46 -7.75 -10.47 15.77
C LYS A 46 -7.21 -9.84 14.49
N ASN A 47 -6.03 -9.23 14.53
CA ASN A 47 -5.39 -8.67 13.35
C ASN A 47 -5.12 -9.74 12.29
N ARG A 48 -4.64 -10.92 12.69
CA ARG A 48 -4.43 -12.03 11.76
C ARG A 48 -5.73 -12.53 11.11
N GLU A 49 -6.83 -12.54 11.85
CA GLU A 49 -8.16 -12.89 11.32
C GLU A 49 -8.67 -11.82 10.34
N GLY A 50 -8.55 -10.53 10.70
CA GLY A 50 -8.86 -9.39 9.83
C GLY A 50 -8.05 -9.42 8.53
N ARG A 51 -6.72 -9.62 8.63
CA ARG A 51 -5.80 -9.82 7.50
C ARG A 51 -6.27 -10.94 6.58
N LYS A 52 -6.65 -12.10 7.12
CA LYS A 52 -7.19 -13.23 6.32
C LYS A 52 -8.51 -12.87 5.64
N GLY A 53 -9.40 -12.17 6.33
CA GLY A 53 -10.67 -11.69 5.77
C GLY A 53 -10.44 -10.73 4.60
N LEU A 54 -9.56 -9.75 4.77
CA LEU A 54 -9.16 -8.81 3.73
C LEU A 54 -8.56 -9.53 2.52
N GLU A 55 -7.68 -10.50 2.73
CA GLU A 55 -7.08 -11.29 1.65
C GLU A 55 -8.12 -12.08 0.85
N LYS A 56 -9.09 -12.69 1.53
CA LYS A 56 -10.21 -13.39 0.88
C LYS A 56 -11.06 -12.44 0.04
N ASP A 57 -11.37 -11.25 0.56
CA ASP A 57 -12.17 -10.26 -0.17
C ASP A 57 -11.42 -9.70 -1.39
N LEU A 58 -10.13 -9.39 -1.24
CA LEU A 58 -9.29 -8.96 -2.35
C LEU A 58 -9.25 -10.02 -3.45
N LYS A 59 -9.08 -11.30 -3.08
CA LYS A 59 -9.13 -12.43 -4.01
C LYS A 59 -10.49 -12.56 -4.70
N LYS A 60 -11.60 -12.42 -3.96
CA LYS A 60 -12.96 -12.45 -4.51
C LYS A 60 -13.19 -11.37 -5.58
N HIS A 61 -12.55 -10.21 -5.41
CA HIS A 61 -12.60 -9.12 -6.39
C HIS A 61 -11.55 -9.24 -7.52
N GLY A 62 -10.76 -10.32 -7.56
CA GLY A 62 -9.70 -10.52 -8.53
C GLY A 62 -8.53 -9.55 -8.37
N ILE A 63 -8.36 -8.97 -7.18
CA ILE A 63 -7.33 -7.97 -6.89
C ILE A 63 -6.11 -8.68 -6.27
N GLY A 64 -5.00 -8.66 -7.01
CA GLY A 64 -3.71 -9.08 -6.49
C GLY A 64 -3.18 -8.11 -5.44
N HIS A 65 -2.46 -8.62 -4.45
CA HIS A 65 -1.90 -7.81 -3.38
C HIS A 65 -0.48 -8.25 -3.00
N LYS A 66 0.29 -7.32 -2.44
CA LYS A 66 1.62 -7.56 -1.89
C LYS A 66 1.67 -7.03 -0.47
N LYS A 67 2.05 -7.91 0.46
CA LYS A 67 2.21 -7.57 1.87
C LYS A 67 3.52 -6.81 2.09
N GLY A 68 3.45 -5.71 2.82
CA GLY A 68 4.56 -4.92 3.32
C GLY A 68 4.41 -4.67 4.81
N VAL A 69 5.15 -3.70 5.32
CA VAL A 69 4.93 -3.14 6.66
C VAL A 69 4.71 -1.65 6.48
N GLY A 70 3.57 -1.15 6.94
CA GLY A 70 3.28 0.27 7.07
C GLY A 70 3.80 0.77 8.42
N GLU A 71 4.39 1.95 8.43
CA GLU A 71 4.84 2.62 9.65
C GLU A 71 4.29 4.05 9.66
N TYR A 72 3.91 4.52 10.84
CA TYR A 72 3.42 5.88 11.06
C TYR A 72 3.75 6.34 12.47
N LYS A 73 4.07 7.62 12.64
CA LYS A 73 4.28 8.23 13.94
C LYS A 73 2.97 8.81 14.47
N TYR A 74 2.72 8.58 15.76
CA TYR A 74 1.72 9.30 16.53
C TYR A 74 2.29 10.62 17.04
N ASP A 75 1.41 11.56 17.37
CA ASP A 75 1.80 12.84 18.00
C ASP A 75 2.50 12.64 19.35
N SER A 76 2.27 11.49 20.01
CA SER A 76 2.99 11.06 21.22
C SER A 76 4.45 10.66 20.98
N GLY A 77 4.92 10.65 19.72
CA GLY A 77 6.26 10.20 19.34
C GLY A 77 6.39 8.68 19.16
N GLU A 78 5.35 7.91 19.52
CA GLU A 78 5.33 6.46 19.29
C GLU A 78 5.21 6.13 17.80
N THR A 79 5.85 5.05 17.36
CA THR A 79 5.74 4.57 15.98
C THR A 79 4.78 3.38 15.91
N GLY A 80 3.60 3.61 15.35
CA GLY A 80 2.66 2.58 14.96
C GLY A 80 3.19 1.76 13.77
N ARG A 81 2.95 0.45 13.79
CA ARG A 81 3.37 -0.48 12.74
C ARG A 81 2.21 -1.41 12.38
N GLU A 82 2.00 -1.63 11.09
CA GLU A 82 0.91 -2.48 10.60
C GLU A 82 1.32 -3.31 9.38
N VAL A 83 0.62 -4.41 9.14
CA VAL A 83 0.74 -5.16 7.89
C VAL A 83 -0.06 -4.43 6.81
N SER A 84 0.67 -3.74 5.93
CA SER A 84 0.08 -3.04 4.80
C SER A 84 -0.02 -3.93 3.57
N TYR A 85 -1.08 -3.74 2.80
CA TYR A 85 -1.32 -4.43 1.54
C TYR A 85 -1.30 -3.41 0.41
N GLN A 86 -0.29 -3.50 -0.45
CA GLN A 86 -0.31 -2.78 -1.73
C GLN A 86 -1.05 -3.63 -2.76
N THR A 87 -2.09 -3.05 -3.35
CA THR A 87 -2.89 -3.66 -4.42
C THR A 87 -2.66 -2.92 -5.74
N SER A 88 -2.88 -3.62 -6.85
CA SER A 88 -2.89 -3.03 -8.18
C SER A 88 -4.24 -3.27 -8.85
N LYS A 89 -4.71 -2.30 -9.64
CA LYS A 89 -5.96 -2.43 -10.40
C LYS A 89 -5.87 -3.63 -11.36
N PRO A 90 -6.80 -4.58 -11.32
CA PRO A 90 -6.84 -5.66 -12.31
C PRO A 90 -7.30 -5.13 -13.67
N ASP A 91 -6.90 -5.78 -14.76
CA ASP A 91 -7.19 -5.31 -16.13
C ASP A 91 -8.69 -5.25 -16.41
N LYS A 92 -9.43 -6.27 -15.96
CA LYS A 92 -10.90 -6.38 -16.10
C LYS A 92 -11.70 -5.39 -15.23
N MET A 93 -11.03 -4.44 -14.57
CA MET A 93 -11.68 -3.45 -13.69
C MET A 93 -11.28 -2.02 -14.08
N SER A 94 -12.25 -1.13 -14.14
CA SER A 94 -12.00 0.30 -14.37
C SER A 94 -11.41 0.96 -13.11
N LYS A 95 -10.63 2.03 -13.28
CA LYS A 95 -10.05 2.81 -12.18
C LYS A 95 -11.12 3.24 -11.16
N ARG A 96 -12.28 3.70 -11.67
CA ARG A 96 -13.42 4.11 -10.83
C ARG A 96 -13.96 2.96 -9.99
N ARG A 97 -14.12 1.76 -10.58
CA ARG A 97 -14.58 0.56 -9.85
C ARG A 97 -13.56 0.14 -8.80
N PHE A 98 -12.27 0.13 -9.14
CA PHE A 98 -11.20 -0.19 -8.21
C PHE A 98 -11.19 0.74 -6.99
N GLY A 99 -11.23 2.06 -7.20
CA GLY A 99 -11.31 3.02 -6.09
C GLY A 99 -12.54 2.83 -5.21
N LYS A 100 -13.71 2.49 -5.79
CA LYS A 100 -14.91 2.15 -5.01
C LYS A 100 -14.73 0.88 -4.18
N VAL A 101 -14.12 -0.16 -4.74
CA VAL A 101 -13.84 -1.43 -4.03
C VAL A 101 -12.88 -1.17 -2.88
N MET A 102 -11.77 -0.46 -3.10
CA MET A 102 -10.80 -0.13 -2.07
C MET A 102 -11.45 0.62 -0.88
N ARG A 103 -12.29 1.63 -1.16
CA ARG A 103 -13.04 2.36 -0.11
C ARG A 103 -14.05 1.48 0.63
N ARG A 104 -14.73 0.56 -0.09
CA ARG A 104 -15.66 -0.39 0.52
C ARG A 104 -14.92 -1.38 1.42
N MET A 105 -13.74 -1.84 1.01
CA MET A 105 -12.91 -2.72 1.82
C MET A 105 -12.38 -2.02 3.06
N GLY A 106 -11.93 -0.76 2.93
CA GLY A 106 -11.56 0.06 4.09
C GLY A 106 -12.69 0.11 5.12
N ARG A 107 -13.91 0.47 4.70
CA ARG A 107 -15.10 0.49 5.57
C ARG A 107 -15.42 -0.87 6.19
N LYS A 108 -15.40 -1.94 5.38
CA LYS A 108 -15.75 -3.29 5.82
C LYS A 108 -14.79 -3.80 6.90
N HIS A 109 -13.51 -3.50 6.76
CA HIS A 109 -12.44 -3.90 7.69
C HIS A 109 -12.12 -2.79 8.70
N GLY A 110 -13.04 -1.85 8.91
CA GLY A 110 -12.93 -0.80 9.93
C GLY A 110 -11.69 0.08 9.80
N GLN A 111 -11.17 0.29 8.59
CA GLN A 111 -10.04 1.19 8.34
C GLN A 111 -10.51 2.63 8.32
N GLU A 112 -9.77 3.50 8.99
CA GLU A 112 -10.05 4.95 9.03
C GLU A 112 -9.79 5.61 7.69
N SER A 113 -8.78 5.13 6.95
CA SER A 113 -8.45 5.67 5.63
C SER A 113 -7.84 4.64 4.70
N VAL A 114 -8.03 4.84 3.39
CA VAL A 114 -7.45 4.02 2.32
C VAL A 114 -6.78 4.93 1.31
N ILE A 115 -5.59 4.58 0.86
CA ILE A 115 -4.90 5.36 -0.17
C ILE A 115 -5.17 4.74 -1.54
N THR A 116 -5.46 5.56 -2.54
CA THR A 116 -5.38 5.16 -3.94
C THR A 116 -4.48 6.10 -4.72
N LYS A 117 -3.73 5.58 -5.67
CA LYS A 117 -2.83 6.37 -6.51
C LYS A 117 -2.97 5.98 -7.97
N ASP A 118 -3.06 6.99 -8.82
CA ASP A 118 -2.92 6.83 -10.27
C ASP A 118 -1.44 7.05 -10.65
N LYS A 119 -1.00 6.48 -11.77
CA LYS A 119 0.37 6.64 -12.29
C LYS A 119 0.75 8.12 -12.43
N ASP A 120 -0.15 8.91 -13.02
CA ASP A 120 0.13 10.29 -13.42
C ASP A 120 -0.28 11.34 -12.37
N LYS A 121 -0.94 10.91 -11.28
CA LYS A 121 -1.52 11.81 -10.28
C LYS A 121 -0.95 11.58 -8.90
N SER A 122 -1.11 12.59 -8.04
CA SER A 122 -0.87 12.45 -6.61
C SER A 122 -1.75 11.35 -6.01
N ALA A 123 -1.22 10.68 -4.99
CA ALA A 123 -1.98 9.76 -4.16
C ALA A 123 -3.10 10.51 -3.45
N LYS A 124 -4.24 9.83 -3.32
CA LYS A 124 -5.41 10.33 -2.61
C LYS A 124 -5.65 9.49 -1.36
N LEU A 125 -5.76 10.16 -0.23
CA LEU A 125 -6.22 9.59 1.02
C LEU A 125 -7.74 9.67 1.06
N HIS A 126 -8.40 8.51 1.17
CA HIS A 126 -9.84 8.43 1.29
C HIS A 126 -10.22 8.05 2.70
N TYR A 127 -10.87 8.96 3.43
CA TYR A 127 -11.47 8.62 4.71
C TYR A 127 -12.59 7.59 4.54
N THR A 128 -12.46 6.48 5.26
CA THR A 128 -13.34 5.31 5.23
C THR A 128 -13.94 5.00 6.59
N GLU A 129 -13.67 5.81 7.61
CA GLU A 129 -14.35 5.73 8.89
C GLU A 129 -15.88 5.82 8.73
N LYS A 130 -16.61 5.06 9.55
CA LYS A 130 -18.07 4.97 9.49
C LYS A 130 -18.67 6.32 9.88
N GLY A 131 -19.44 6.93 8.96
CA GLY A 131 -20.06 8.23 9.18
C GLY A 131 -19.20 9.43 8.76
N SER A 132 -17.94 9.22 8.37
CA SER A 132 -17.09 10.30 7.90
C SER A 132 -17.64 10.93 6.61
N LYS A 133 -17.87 12.25 6.66
CA LYS A 133 -18.22 13.10 5.52
C LYS A 133 -16.98 13.80 4.92
N ALA A 134 -15.79 13.49 5.42
CA ALA A 134 -14.56 14.14 5.01
C ALA A 134 -14.29 13.90 3.51
N LYS A 135 -13.86 14.97 2.84
CA LYS A 135 -13.40 14.89 1.45
C LYS A 135 -12.06 14.17 1.39
N SER A 136 -11.73 13.64 0.23
CA SER A 136 -10.46 12.92 0.05
C SER A 136 -9.32 13.91 -0.18
N ASP A 137 -8.22 13.74 0.54
CA ASP A 137 -7.07 14.63 0.46
C ASP A 137 -5.99 14.12 -0.48
N SER A 138 -5.22 15.04 -1.04
CA SER A 138 -4.07 14.74 -1.91
C SER A 138 -2.80 14.73 -1.07
N ILE A 139 -2.12 13.58 -1.00
CA ILE A 139 -0.95 13.37 -0.15
C ILE A 139 0.36 13.31 -0.95
N GLY A 140 0.40 13.90 -2.14
CA GLY A 140 1.62 14.00 -2.96
C GLY A 140 1.93 12.77 -3.82
N LYS A 141 3.12 12.76 -4.43
CA LYS A 141 3.57 11.69 -5.35
C LYS A 141 4.44 10.69 -4.60
N THR A 142 4.76 9.58 -5.24
CA THR A 142 5.61 8.55 -4.62
C THR A 142 7.06 9.01 -4.51
N LYS A 143 7.57 9.10 -3.28
CA LYS A 143 8.96 9.44 -2.95
C LYS A 143 9.65 8.28 -2.25
N ALA A 144 10.94 8.10 -2.51
CA ALA A 144 11.75 7.09 -1.84
C ALA A 144 12.09 7.55 -0.41
N GLY A 145 12.27 6.60 0.50
CA GLY A 145 12.68 6.89 1.88
C GLY A 145 11.52 7.17 2.82
N LYS A 146 11.88 7.58 4.05
CA LYS A 146 10.96 7.91 5.14
C LYS A 146 10.30 9.27 4.90
N HIS A 147 9.08 9.43 5.40
CA HIS A 147 8.40 10.72 5.32
C HIS A 147 9.09 11.67 6.32
N PRO A 148 9.38 12.94 5.97
CA PRO A 148 10.02 13.88 6.90
C PRO A 148 9.25 14.01 8.21
N GLU A 149 7.93 14.05 8.12
CA GLU A 149 7.00 14.12 9.26
C GLU A 149 6.62 12.74 9.83
N GLY A 150 7.17 11.65 9.27
CA GLY A 150 7.10 10.30 9.85
C GLY A 150 5.78 9.53 9.69
N TYR A 151 4.87 9.94 8.80
CA TYR A 151 3.63 9.22 8.52
C TYR A 151 3.54 8.67 7.09
N GLY A 152 2.64 7.70 6.89
CA GLY A 152 2.32 7.18 5.54
C GLY A 152 3.44 6.37 4.89
N GLU A 153 4.35 5.81 5.69
CA GLU A 153 5.48 5.04 5.18
C GLU A 153 5.07 3.61 4.87
N THR A 154 5.51 3.09 3.73
CA THR A 154 5.36 1.68 3.37
C THR A 154 6.72 1.07 3.03
N SER A 155 7.09 0.02 3.75
CA SER A 155 8.27 -0.79 3.44
C SER A 155 7.92 -2.09 2.73
N GLY A 156 8.83 -2.54 1.89
CA GLY A 156 8.79 -3.87 1.28
C GLY A 156 9.14 -5.00 2.24
N THR A 157 9.20 -4.77 3.55
CA THR A 157 9.49 -5.82 4.53
C THR A 157 8.41 -6.91 4.44
N LYS A 158 8.82 -8.17 4.27
CA LYS A 158 7.88 -9.28 4.06
C LYS A 158 7.20 -9.68 5.37
N ALA A 159 5.90 -9.40 5.49
CA ALA A 159 5.05 -10.04 6.50
C ALA A 159 4.82 -11.52 6.16
N ARG A 160 5.50 -12.45 6.85
CA ARG A 160 5.35 -13.91 6.68
C ARG A 160 4.20 -14.44 7.57
N GLY A 161 3.42 -15.40 7.07
CA GLY A 161 2.38 -16.08 7.85
C GLY A 161 1.19 -15.21 8.29
N GLY A 162 1.08 -13.99 7.74
CA GLY A 162 0.11 -13.00 8.17
C GLY A 162 0.41 -12.43 9.55
N LYS A 163 1.65 -12.51 10.03
CA LYS A 163 2.12 -11.88 11.27
C LYS A 163 2.87 -10.58 10.99
N LEU A 164 2.76 -9.61 11.89
CA LEU A 164 3.56 -8.39 11.83
C LEU A 164 5.03 -8.72 12.15
N PRO A 165 6.00 -8.38 11.27
CA PRO A 165 7.41 -8.59 11.56
C PRO A 165 7.90 -7.73 12.73
N LYS A 166 8.71 -8.31 13.63
CA LYS A 166 9.32 -7.58 14.75
C LYS A 166 10.22 -6.42 14.30
N LYS A 167 10.85 -6.52 13.13
CA LYS A 167 11.75 -5.49 12.58
C LYS A 167 11.44 -5.22 11.11
N THR A 168 11.65 -3.98 10.70
CA THR A 168 11.59 -3.52 9.32
C THR A 168 12.99 -3.62 8.72
N THR A 169 13.16 -4.43 7.67
CA THR A 169 14.48 -4.82 7.15
C THR A 169 14.75 -4.31 5.75
N LYS A 170 13.77 -3.61 5.15
CA LYS A 170 13.87 -3.01 3.83
C LYS A 170 13.54 -1.52 3.93
N GLY A 171 14.10 -0.73 3.02
CA GLY A 171 13.79 0.69 2.91
C GLY A 171 12.28 0.94 2.76
N ALA A 172 11.85 2.12 3.15
CA ALA A 172 10.47 2.58 3.00
C ALA A 172 10.33 3.50 1.78
N TYR A 173 9.09 3.75 1.40
CA TYR A 173 8.71 4.85 0.54
C TYR A 173 7.45 5.50 1.11
N HIS A 174 7.21 6.75 0.76
CA HIS A 174 6.05 7.50 1.21
C HIS A 174 5.39 8.24 0.05
N TYR A 175 4.28 8.90 0.35
CA TYR A 175 3.66 9.88 -0.54
C TYR A 175 3.94 11.28 0.01
N GLY A 176 4.45 12.17 -0.85
CA GLY A 176 4.78 13.56 -0.52
C GLY A 176 5.32 14.34 -1.71
#